data_AF-A0A7W9UMP1-F1
#
_entry.id   AF-A0A7W9UMP1-F1
#
_cell.length_a   1.000
_cell.length_b   1.000
_cell.length_c   1.000
_cell.angle_alpha   90.00
_cell.angle_beta   90.00
_cell.angle_gamma   90.00
#
_symmetry.space_group_name_H-M   'P 1'
#
loop_
_entity.id
_entity.type
_entity.pdbx_description
1 polymer ?
#
loop_
_entity_poly.entity_id
_entity_poly.type
_entity_poly.pdbx_seq_one_letter_code
_entity_poly.pdbx_strand_id
1 'polypeptide(L)'
;MRTKLLAGIPAAALLASGVALVFAPAAQAVPTYSCTAQSVDGQQLDPVVVEARNGATQARLRARPEWRGQAKFDTIQCTPTGGQAPSQR
;
A
#
# COMPACT_ATOMS: atom_id res chain seq x y z
N MET A 1 24.38 31.96 -31.18
CA MET A 1 25.08 30.68 -31.34
C MET A 1 25.14 29.98 -29.99
N ARG A 2 24.94 28.65 -29.99
CA ARG A 2 24.81 27.76 -28.82
C ARG A 2 26.14 27.65 -28.06
N THR A 3 26.09 27.68 -26.72
CA THR A 3 26.84 26.70 -25.90
C THR A 3 26.12 26.46 -24.58
N LYS A 4 25.58 25.24 -24.42
CA LYS A 4 25.17 24.64 -23.15
C LYS A 4 26.43 24.35 -22.33
N LEU A 5 26.43 24.74 -21.06
CA LEU A 5 27.28 24.12 -20.05
C LEU A 5 26.38 23.65 -18.90
N LEU A 6 26.17 22.34 -18.87
CA LEU A 6 25.71 21.57 -17.72
C LEU A 6 26.76 21.70 -16.61
N ALA A 7 26.32 21.82 -15.36
CA ALA A 7 26.79 21.04 -14.21
C ALA A 7 26.58 21.78 -12.89
N GLY A 8 26.11 21.04 -11.89
CA GLY A 8 26.51 21.28 -10.51
C GLY A 8 25.54 22.12 -9.69
N ILE A 9 24.53 21.46 -9.11
CA ILE A 9 23.90 21.91 -7.87
C ILE A 9 24.93 21.80 -6.75
N PRO A 10 25.07 22.81 -5.88
CA PRO A 10 25.37 22.54 -4.49
C PRO A 10 24.20 23.00 -3.62
N ALA A 11 23.60 22.02 -2.95
CA ALA A 11 22.69 22.22 -1.86
C ALA A 11 23.44 22.86 -0.68
N ALA A 12 22.86 23.93 -0.14
CA ALA A 12 23.03 24.37 1.24
C ALA A 12 21.70 25.08 1.59
N ALA A 13 20.79 24.46 2.36
CA ALA A 13 20.84 24.38 3.83
C ALA A 13 21.05 25.79 4.42
N LEU A 14 20.18 26.39 5.22
CA LEU A 14 19.22 25.92 6.20
C LEU A 14 18.60 27.19 6.80
N LEU A 15 17.34 27.53 6.58
CA LEU A 15 16.60 28.55 7.35
C LEU A 15 15.10 28.33 7.05
N ALA A 16 14.14 28.28 7.97
CA ALA A 16 14.12 28.34 9.41
C ALA A 16 12.68 27.96 9.87
N SER A 17 12.56 27.57 11.13
CA SER A 17 11.41 27.84 12.03
C SER A 17 10.00 27.36 11.64
N GLY A 18 9.50 26.41 12.45
CA GLY A 18 8.07 26.36 12.78
C GLY A 18 7.37 25.04 12.51
N VAL A 19 7.86 23.91 13.04
CA VAL A 19 7.01 22.72 13.14
C VAL A 19 6.10 22.91 14.34
N ALA A 20 4.96 23.56 14.11
CA ALA A 20 3.81 23.37 14.98
C ALA A 20 3.53 21.86 14.99
N LEU A 21 3.80 21.20 16.12
CA LEU A 21 3.37 19.83 16.38
C LEU A 21 1.85 19.87 16.52
N VAL A 22 1.16 19.85 15.38
CA VAL A 22 -0.25 19.52 15.30
C VAL A 22 -0.35 18.08 15.79
N PHE A 23 -0.76 17.91 17.05
CA PHE A 23 -1.25 16.64 17.56
C PHE A 23 -2.57 16.35 16.84
N ALA A 24 -2.49 15.92 15.58
CA ALA A 24 -3.59 15.25 14.92
C ALA A 24 -3.84 13.95 15.71
N PRO A 25 -5.10 13.61 16.06
CA PRO A 25 -5.39 12.31 16.64
C PRO A 25 -4.85 11.28 15.65
N ALA A 26 -3.96 10.40 16.12
CA ALA A 26 -3.40 9.34 15.29
C ALA A 26 -4.58 8.57 14.70
N ALA A 27 -4.86 8.79 13.41
CA ALA A 27 -5.78 7.96 12.68
C ALA A 27 -5.25 6.55 12.87
N GLN A 28 -6.04 5.69 13.50
CA GLN A 28 -5.71 4.28 13.66
C GLN A 28 -5.59 3.73 12.24
N ALA A 29 -4.36 3.73 11.73
CA ALA A 29 -4.16 3.47 10.32
C ALA A 29 -4.55 2.01 10.09
N VAL A 30 -5.51 1.85 9.19
CA VAL A 30 -6.08 0.55 8.90
C VAL A 30 -5.01 -0.22 8.13
N PRO A 31 -4.65 -1.44 8.56
CA PRO A 31 -3.66 -2.23 7.85
C PRO A 31 -4.09 -2.45 6.39
N THR A 32 -3.20 -2.16 5.47
CA THR A 32 -3.36 -2.45 4.04
C THR A 32 -2.74 -3.78 3.69
N TYR A 33 -3.40 -4.51 2.80
CA TYR A 33 -2.96 -5.80 2.28
C TYR A 33 -2.95 -5.79 0.76
N SER A 34 -1.87 -6.28 0.17
CA SER A 34 -1.80 -6.62 -1.24
C SER A 34 -2.22 -8.07 -1.42
N CYS A 35 -3.22 -8.30 -2.26
CA CYS A 35 -3.78 -9.60 -2.53
C CYS A 35 -3.60 -10.00 -4.00
N THR A 36 -3.17 -11.23 -4.23
CA THR A 36 -3.08 -11.86 -5.54
C THR A 36 -4.02 -13.07 -5.59
N ALA A 37 -4.45 -13.46 -6.78
CA ALA A 37 -5.30 -14.63 -7.01
C ALA A 37 -5.09 -15.20 -8.40
N GLN A 38 -5.51 -16.45 -8.61
CA GLN A 38 -5.66 -17.04 -9.94
C GLN A 38 -7.14 -17.10 -10.32
N SER A 39 -7.43 -17.01 -11.61
CA SER A 39 -8.75 -17.24 -12.17
C SER A 39 -9.13 -18.72 -12.09
N VAL A 40 -10.40 -19.01 -12.31
CA VAL A 40 -10.89 -20.39 -12.47
C VAL A 40 -10.18 -21.14 -13.61
N ASP A 41 -9.71 -20.41 -14.63
CA ASP A 41 -8.97 -20.93 -15.78
C ASP A 41 -7.45 -21.03 -15.54
N GLY A 42 -6.99 -20.73 -14.32
CA GLY A 42 -5.57 -20.78 -13.94
C GLY A 42 -4.73 -19.58 -14.40
N GLN A 43 -5.35 -18.51 -14.90
CA GLN A 43 -4.65 -17.26 -15.24
C GLN A 43 -4.35 -16.46 -13.96
N GLN A 44 -3.20 -15.81 -13.89
CA GLN A 44 -2.93 -14.86 -12.80
C GLN A 44 -3.82 -13.62 -12.96
N LEU A 45 -4.54 -13.24 -11.91
CA LEU A 45 -5.36 -12.01 -11.90
C LEU A 45 -4.55 -10.80 -11.43
N ASP A 46 -5.00 -9.62 -11.83
CA ASP A 46 -4.41 -8.36 -11.38
C ASP A 46 -4.41 -8.27 -9.85
N PRO A 47 -3.30 -7.84 -9.23
CA PRO A 47 -3.23 -7.67 -7.78
C PRO A 47 -4.16 -6.55 -7.32
N VAL A 48 -4.82 -6.76 -6.18
CA VAL A 48 -5.71 -5.77 -5.56
C VAL A 48 -5.19 -5.39 -4.19
N VAL A 49 -5.38 -4.13 -3.80
CA VAL A 49 -5.01 -3.64 -2.47
C VAL A 49 -6.27 -3.37 -1.68
N VAL A 50 -6.37 -3.96 -0.49
CA VAL A 50 -7.54 -3.84 0.38
C VAL A 50 -7.13 -3.50 1.80
N GLU A 51 -7.98 -2.75 2.47
CA GLU A 51 -7.83 -2.43 3.89
C GLU A 51 -8.53 -3.48 4.74
N ALA A 52 -7.83 -4.03 5.75
CA ALA A 52 -8.40 -4.98 6.68
C ALA A 52 -7.87 -4.76 8.09
N ARG A 53 -8.78 -4.62 9.05
CA ARG A 53 -8.45 -4.42 10.47
C ARG A 53 -8.07 -5.73 11.15
N ASN A 54 -8.68 -6.83 10.72
CA ASN A 54 -8.66 -8.12 11.43
C ASN A 54 -7.77 -9.17 10.73
N GLY A 55 -6.69 -8.74 10.08
CA GLY A 55 -5.71 -9.67 9.49
C GLY A 55 -5.99 -10.08 8.03
N ALA A 56 -5.15 -10.99 7.53
CA ALA A 56 -5.16 -11.45 6.15
C ALA A 56 -6.45 -12.19 5.75
N THR A 57 -7.13 -12.88 6.67
CA THR A 57 -8.40 -13.56 6.38
C THR A 57 -9.49 -12.56 5.99
N GLN A 58 -9.60 -11.44 6.72
CA GLN A 58 -10.54 -10.39 6.37
C GLN A 58 -10.14 -9.71 5.04
N ALA A 59 -8.84 -9.49 4.81
CA ALA A 59 -8.35 -8.97 3.53
C ALA A 59 -8.76 -9.88 2.36
N ARG A 60 -8.61 -11.20 2.52
CA ARG A 60 -8.98 -12.20 1.51
C ARG A 60 -10.46 -12.17 1.15
N LEU A 61 -11.33 -12.01 2.15
CA LEU A 61 -12.78 -11.86 1.95
C LEU A 61 -13.14 -10.54 1.26
N ARG A 62 -12.41 -9.46 1.58
CA ARG A 62 -12.60 -8.14 0.94
C ARG A 62 -12.07 -8.07 -0.48
N ALA A 63 -10.99 -8.79 -0.79
CA ALA A 63 -10.40 -8.84 -2.12
C ALA A 63 -11.24 -9.66 -3.12
N ARG A 64 -11.94 -10.70 -2.64
CA ARG A 64 -12.76 -11.58 -3.49
C ARG A 64 -13.73 -10.86 -4.45
N PRO A 65 -14.57 -9.90 -4.01
CA PRO A 65 -15.47 -9.18 -4.91
C PRO A 65 -14.75 -8.28 -5.93
N GLU A 66 -13.52 -7.84 -5.69
CA GLU A 66 -12.76 -6.97 -6.59
C GLU A 66 -12.51 -7.62 -7.95
N TRP A 67 -12.32 -8.96 -7.96
CA TRP A 67 -12.17 -9.76 -9.19
C TRP A 67 -13.50 -10.16 -9.84
N ARG A 68 -14.63 -9.65 -9.35
CA ARG A 68 -15.98 -9.84 -9.95
C ARG A 68 -16.35 -11.31 -10.17
N GLY A 69 -15.93 -12.19 -9.26
CA GLY A 69 -16.24 -13.63 -9.33
C GLY A 69 -15.30 -14.47 -10.19
N GLN A 70 -14.26 -13.87 -10.77
CA GLN A 70 -13.27 -14.61 -11.60
C GLN A 70 -12.23 -15.35 -10.75
N ALA A 71 -11.95 -14.85 -9.54
CA ALA A 71 -10.92 -15.40 -8.67
C ALA A 71 -11.34 -16.71 -8.00
N LYS A 72 -10.48 -17.73 -8.09
CA LYS A 72 -10.62 -18.98 -7.36
C LYS A 72 -10.22 -18.75 -5.90
N PHE A 73 -11.19 -18.92 -4.99
CA PHE A 73 -11.04 -18.52 -3.59
C PHE A 73 -9.80 -19.11 -2.91
N ASP A 74 -9.50 -20.38 -3.15
CA ASP A 74 -8.37 -21.12 -2.55
C ASP A 74 -7.00 -20.59 -2.96
N THR A 75 -6.94 -19.83 -4.06
CA THR A 75 -5.70 -19.26 -4.59
C THR A 75 -5.44 -17.84 -4.12
N ILE A 76 -6.39 -17.23 -3.40
CA ILE A 76 -6.24 -15.84 -2.94
C ILE A 76 -5.22 -15.78 -1.81
N GLN A 77 -4.15 -15.02 -2.00
CA GLN A 77 -3.08 -14.82 -1.03
C GLN A 77 -2.94 -13.33 -0.76
N CYS A 78 -2.99 -12.93 0.51
CA CYS A 78 -2.91 -11.54 0.92
C CYS A 78 -1.71 -11.33 1.87
N THR A 79 -0.91 -10.31 1.58
CA THR A 79 0.28 -9.93 2.35
C THR A 79 0.16 -8.49 2.83
N PRO A 80 0.52 -8.17 4.08
CA PRO A 80 0.46 -6.81 4.59
C PRO A 80 1.49 -5.94 3.87
N THR A 81 1.07 -4.78 3.35
CA THR A 81 1.91 -3.92 2.48
C THR A 81 2.81 -2.94 3.27
N GLY A 82 2.95 -3.12 4.59
CA GLY A 82 3.98 -2.44 5.39
C GLY A 82 3.60 -1.09 6.03
N GLY A 83 2.32 -0.86 6.38
CA GLY A 83 1.90 0.33 7.16
C GLY A 83 1.71 0.06 8.66
N GLN A 84 1.10 -1.06 9.03
CA GLN A 84 1.02 -1.58 10.39
C GLN A 84 0.62 -3.06 10.27
N ALA A 85 1.47 -3.98 10.71
CA ALA A 85 0.93 -5.27 11.14
C ALA A 85 0.02 -4.97 12.36
N PRO A 86 -1.22 -5.50 12.43
CA PRO A 86 -2.04 -5.32 13.63
C PRO A 86 -1.26 -5.91 14.81
N SER A 87 -0.82 -5.03 15.70
CA SER A 87 -0.11 -5.38 16.92
C SER A 87 -1.04 -6.28 17.74
N GLN A 88 -0.67 -7.57 17.82
CA GLN A 88 -1.38 -8.58 18.59
C GLN A 88 -1.32 -8.16 20.06
N ARG A 89 -2.45 -7.73 20.63
CA ARG A 89 -2.60 -7.52 22.07
C ARG A 89 -3.85 -8.25 22.54
#